data_AF-A0AAD7M9Y3-F1
#
_entry.id   AF-A0AAD7M9Y3-F1
#
_cell.length_a   1.000
_cell.length_b   1.000
_cell.length_c   1.000
_cell.angle_alpha   90.00
_cell.angle_beta   90.00
_cell.angle_gamma   90.00
#
_symmetry.space_group_name_H-M   'P 1'
#
loop_
_entity.id
_entity.type
_entity.pdbx_description
1 polymer ?
#
loop_
_entity_poly.entity_id
_entity_poly.type
_entity_poly.pdbx_seq_one_letter_code
_entity_poly.pdbx_strand_id
1 'polypeptide(L)'
;GSDAPKNIHPNHIKKHGRIKVNFKQRMPYVSSEAVEHTVQYEALISVFDEVLEFHRSQFAHLLPEHYEALTLYVDILPLSPNTPAYPFSGFVVNLHVCTDGHKDGFDKDLCTVI
;
A
#
# COMPACT_ATOMS: atom_id res chain seq x y z
N GLY A 1 13.13 -12.47 -6.48
CA GLY A 1 14.26 -12.36 -7.43
C GLY A 1 15.15 -13.58 -7.31
N SER A 2 15.72 -14.02 -8.42
CA SER A 2 16.55 -15.24 -8.53
C SER A 2 17.87 -15.15 -7.74
N ASP A 3 18.31 -13.93 -7.43
CA ASP A 3 19.62 -13.63 -6.85
C ASP A 3 19.58 -13.39 -5.32
N ALA A 4 18.47 -13.75 -4.65
CA ALA A 4 18.40 -13.65 -3.20
C ALA A 4 19.42 -14.61 -2.55
N PRO A 5 20.20 -14.17 -1.55
CA PRO A 5 21.16 -15.04 -0.87
C PRO A 5 20.45 -16.23 -0.22
N LYS A 6 20.84 -17.46 -0.59
CA LYS A 6 20.17 -18.70 -0.13
C LYS A 6 20.41 -19.01 1.35
N ASN A 7 21.47 -18.47 1.93
CA ASN A 7 21.90 -18.77 3.31
C ASN A 7 21.54 -17.65 4.30
N ILE A 8 20.74 -16.67 3.89
CA ILE A 8 20.33 -15.55 4.74
C ILE A 8 18.82 -15.63 4.85
N HIS A 9 18.31 -15.66 6.08
CA HIS A 9 16.87 -15.58 6.32
C HIS A 9 16.32 -14.33 5.64
N PRO A 10 15.19 -14.40 4.90
CA PRO A 10 14.65 -13.26 4.14
C PRO A 10 14.56 -11.96 4.95
N ASN A 11 14.22 -12.06 6.24
CA ASN A 11 14.14 -10.93 7.17
C ASN A 11 15.48 -10.19 7.40
N HIS A 12 16.62 -10.86 7.17
CA HIS A 12 17.95 -10.27 7.38
C HIS A 12 18.54 -9.66 6.10
N ILE A 13 17.84 -9.76 4.97
CA ILE A 13 18.27 -9.19 3.69
C ILE A 13 18.04 -7.67 3.73
N LYS A 14 19.10 -6.88 3.56
CA LYS A 14 19.03 -5.40 3.49
C LYS A 14 19.51 -4.91 2.12
N LYS A 15 18.76 -3.99 1.50
CA LYS A 15 19.15 -3.34 0.24
C LYS A 15 20.36 -2.43 0.46
N HIS A 16 21.45 -2.70 -0.24
CA HIS A 16 22.63 -1.82 -0.28
C HIS A 16 22.30 -0.52 -1.05
N GLY A 17 22.83 0.63 -0.61
CA GLY A 17 22.61 1.92 -1.28
C GLY A 17 21.31 2.65 -0.91
N ARG A 18 20.78 2.47 0.31
CA ARG A 18 19.62 3.26 0.78
C ARG A 18 19.95 4.76 0.75
N ILE A 19 19.25 5.49 -0.12
CA ILE A 19 19.31 6.95 -0.18
C ILE A 19 18.54 7.51 1.02
N LYS A 20 19.09 8.54 1.68
CA LYS A 20 18.40 9.25 2.76
C LYS A 20 17.13 9.91 2.20
N VAL A 21 15.97 9.49 2.67
CA VAL A 21 14.67 10.06 2.28
C VAL A 21 14.36 11.25 3.20
N ASN A 22 13.97 12.39 2.62
CA ASN A 22 13.38 13.50 3.38
C ASN A 22 11.86 13.36 3.46
N PHE A 23 11.38 12.80 4.57
CA PHE A 23 9.95 12.56 4.78
C PHE A 23 9.11 13.84 4.86
N LYS A 24 9.70 14.99 5.23
CA LYS A 24 8.97 16.27 5.38
C LYS A 24 8.64 16.96 4.06
N GLN A 25 9.17 16.46 2.94
CA GLN A 25 8.99 17.05 1.61
C GLN A 25 8.24 16.11 0.65
N ARG A 26 7.68 15.00 1.15
CA ARG A 26 6.92 14.07 0.32
C ARG A 26 5.51 14.62 0.07
N MET A 27 5.16 14.73 -1.19
CA MET A 27 3.77 14.77 -1.63
C MET A 27 3.30 13.34 -1.93
N PRO A 28 1.99 13.07 -1.95
CA PRO A 28 1.46 11.85 -2.54
C PRO A 28 1.85 11.77 -4.02
N TYR A 29 2.24 10.57 -4.47
CA TYR A 29 2.51 10.26 -5.88
C TYR A 29 2.29 8.77 -6.14
N VAL A 30 2.05 8.40 -7.39
CA VAL A 30 1.96 6.99 -7.83
C VAL A 30 3.34 6.35 -7.66
N SER A 31 3.41 5.13 -7.10
CA SER A 31 4.69 4.46 -6.86
C SER A 31 5.50 4.28 -8.15
N SER A 32 6.83 4.32 -8.03
CA SER A 32 7.75 4.05 -9.15
C SER A 32 7.44 2.73 -9.84
N GLU A 33 7.13 1.70 -9.05
CA GLU A 33 6.80 0.37 -9.52
C GLU A 33 5.51 0.36 -10.35
N ALA A 34 4.47 1.10 -9.93
CA ALA A 34 3.23 1.20 -10.71
C ALA A 34 3.42 2.00 -12.01
N VAL A 35 4.33 2.98 -12.02
CA VAL A 35 4.70 3.73 -13.23
C VAL A 35 5.55 2.89 -14.18
N GLU A 36 6.53 2.15 -13.68
CA GLU A 36 7.43 1.29 -14.47
C GLU A 36 6.74 0.02 -14.98
N HIS A 37 5.69 -0.44 -14.28
CA HIS A 37 4.98 -1.69 -14.56
C HIS A 37 3.46 -1.47 -14.64
N THR A 38 3.02 -0.45 -15.39
CA THR A 38 1.60 -0.07 -15.50
C THR A 38 0.70 -1.24 -15.90
N VAL A 39 1.10 -2.06 -16.86
CA VAL A 39 0.31 -3.23 -17.32
C VAL A 39 0.07 -4.23 -16.19
N GLN A 40 1.11 -4.52 -15.40
CA GLN A 40 1.01 -5.44 -14.27
C GLN A 40 0.19 -4.81 -13.14
N TYR A 41 0.34 -3.51 -12.91
CA TYR A 41 -0.44 -2.78 -11.92
C TYR A 41 -1.94 -2.80 -12.25
N GLU A 42 -2.31 -2.52 -13.50
CA GLU A 42 -3.71 -2.61 -13.98
C GLU A 42 -4.24 -4.04 -13.89
N ALA A 43 -3.43 -5.05 -14.22
CA ALA A 43 -3.81 -6.45 -14.05
C ALA A 43 -4.06 -6.80 -12.58
N LEU A 44 -3.24 -6.30 -11.65
CA LEU A 44 -3.45 -6.50 -10.22
C LEU A 44 -4.74 -5.83 -9.74
N ILE A 45 -5.02 -4.58 -10.17
CA ILE A 45 -6.30 -3.92 -9.86
C ILE A 45 -7.45 -4.78 -10.34
N SER A 46 -7.41 -5.24 -11.59
CA SER A 46 -8.48 -6.07 -12.15
C SER A 46 -8.67 -7.40 -11.43
N VAL A 47 -7.58 -8.05 -11.00
CA VAL A 47 -7.64 -9.34 -10.28
C VAL A 47 -8.18 -9.14 -8.86
N PHE A 48 -7.86 -8.02 -8.22
CA PHE A 48 -8.28 -7.74 -6.85
C PHE A 48 -9.57 -6.94 -6.75
N ASP A 49 -10.21 -6.54 -7.86
CA ASP A 49 -11.38 -5.66 -7.88
C ASP A 49 -12.49 -6.15 -6.93
N GLU A 50 -12.87 -7.43 -7.02
CA GLU A 50 -13.90 -8.02 -6.14
C GLU A 50 -13.48 -8.02 -4.66
N VAL A 51 -12.20 -8.26 -4.38
CA VAL A 51 -11.66 -8.27 -3.01
C VAL A 51 -11.64 -6.85 -2.43
N LEU A 52 -11.21 -5.87 -3.23
CA LEU A 52 -11.18 -4.46 -2.85
C LEU A 52 -12.59 -3.93 -2.63
N GLU A 53 -13.54 -4.32 -3.48
CA GLU A 53 -14.94 -3.94 -3.32
C GLU A 53 -15.56 -4.54 -2.06
N PHE A 54 -15.34 -5.84 -1.85
CA PHE A 54 -15.79 -6.52 -0.64
C PHE A 54 -15.20 -5.83 0.60
N HIS A 55 -13.89 -5.60 0.60
CA HIS A 55 -13.20 -4.95 1.71
C HIS A 55 -13.75 -3.55 1.99
N ARG A 56 -13.94 -2.73 0.95
CA ARG A 56 -14.57 -1.40 1.06
C ARG A 56 -15.94 -1.47 1.70
N SER A 57 -16.78 -2.42 1.26
CA SER A 57 -18.13 -2.61 1.81
C SER A 57 -18.10 -3.02 3.29
N GLN A 58 -17.20 -3.93 3.67
CA GLN A 58 -17.07 -4.39 5.05
C GLN A 58 -16.51 -3.30 5.95
N PHE A 59 -15.53 -2.54 5.48
CA PHE A 59 -14.95 -1.44 6.26
C PHE A 59 -15.98 -0.34 6.51
N ALA A 60 -16.76 0.03 5.49
CA ALA A 60 -17.86 1.00 5.63
C ALA A 60 -18.93 0.54 6.64
N HIS A 61 -19.24 -0.77 6.64
CA HIS A 61 -20.25 -1.33 7.52
C HIS A 61 -19.77 -1.47 8.97
N LEU A 62 -18.56 -1.98 9.18
CA LEU A 62 -18.03 -2.33 10.50
C LEU A 62 -17.42 -1.13 11.22
N LEU A 63 -16.83 -0.20 10.48
CA LEU A 63 -16.05 0.93 11.02
C LEU A 63 -16.42 2.25 10.31
N PRO A 64 -17.70 2.68 10.32
CA PRO A 64 -18.17 3.82 9.54
C PRO A 64 -17.46 5.14 9.87
N GLU A 65 -17.14 5.39 11.14
CA GLU A 65 -16.44 6.63 11.56
C GLU A 65 -15.01 6.69 11.00
N HIS A 66 -14.29 5.57 11.03
CA HIS A 66 -12.94 5.47 10.46
C HIS A 66 -12.98 5.53 8.94
N TYR A 67 -13.99 4.91 8.32
CA TYR A 67 -14.22 5.00 6.88
C TYR A 67 -14.35 6.47 6.47
N GLU A 68 -15.27 7.23 7.10
CA GLU A 68 -15.48 8.66 6.80
C GLU A 68 -14.22 9.51 7.03
N ALA A 69 -13.49 9.25 8.12
CA ALA A 69 -12.24 9.96 8.37
C ALA A 69 -11.22 9.71 7.24
N LEU A 70 -11.05 8.47 6.81
CA LEU A 70 -10.12 8.11 5.73
C LEU A 70 -10.56 8.67 4.37
N THR A 71 -11.85 8.65 4.06
CA THR A 71 -12.37 9.24 2.80
C THR A 71 -12.04 10.72 2.71
N LEU A 72 -12.26 11.48 3.79
CA LEU A 72 -11.92 12.91 3.82
C LEU A 72 -10.45 13.16 3.52
N TYR A 73 -9.55 12.30 4.00
CA TYR A 73 -8.13 12.42 3.69
C TYR A 73 -7.81 12.08 2.24
N VAL A 74 -8.37 11.00 1.71
CA VAL A 74 -8.12 10.56 0.33
C VAL A 74 -8.66 11.56 -0.68
N ASP A 75 -9.86 12.09 -0.45
CA ASP A 75 -10.55 13.02 -1.37
C ASP A 75 -9.81 14.36 -1.51
N ILE A 76 -9.01 14.76 -0.52
CA ILE A 76 -8.19 15.98 -0.57
C ILE A 76 -6.78 15.76 -1.11
N LEU A 77 -6.36 14.50 -1.35
CA LEU A 77 -5.00 14.24 -1.83
C LEU A 77 -4.85 14.78 -3.26
N PRO A 78 -3.81 15.60 -3.53
CA PRO A 78 -3.54 16.03 -4.89
C PRO A 78 -3.19 14.82 -5.77
N LEU A 79 -3.68 14.84 -7.02
CA LEU A 79 -3.39 13.83 -8.05
C LEU A 79 -3.98 12.42 -7.82
N SER A 80 -4.99 12.27 -6.96
CA SER A 80 -5.59 10.95 -6.70
C SER A 80 -7.12 10.97 -6.69
N PRO A 81 -7.80 11.26 -7.83
CA PRO A 81 -9.25 11.32 -7.79
C PRO A 81 -9.94 9.96 -7.58
N ASN A 82 -9.27 8.80 -7.67
CA ASN A 82 -9.86 7.48 -7.38
C ASN A 82 -8.76 6.41 -7.17
N THR A 83 -8.37 6.17 -5.92
CA THR A 83 -7.54 5.02 -5.55
C THR A 83 -8.34 3.72 -5.66
N PRO A 84 -7.79 2.64 -6.25
CA PRO A 84 -8.50 1.35 -6.34
C PRO A 84 -8.77 0.72 -4.96
N ALA A 85 -8.06 1.16 -3.91
CA ALA A 85 -8.21 0.67 -2.55
C ALA A 85 -9.07 1.59 -1.66
N TYR A 86 -9.94 2.43 -2.23
CA TYR A 86 -10.78 3.36 -1.45
C TYR A 86 -11.50 2.65 -0.29
N PRO A 87 -11.46 3.18 0.96
CA PRO A 87 -11.07 4.53 1.38
C PRO A 87 -9.57 4.69 1.71
N PHE A 88 -8.72 3.72 1.35
CA PHE A 88 -7.27 3.79 1.57
C PHE A 88 -6.56 4.40 0.36
N SER A 89 -5.48 5.14 0.60
CA SER A 89 -4.70 5.81 -0.46
C SER A 89 -3.96 4.84 -1.42
N GLY A 90 -3.96 3.55 -1.14
CA GLY A 90 -3.36 2.51 -1.97
C GLY A 90 -3.32 1.16 -1.25
N PHE A 91 -2.75 0.15 -1.92
CA PHE A 91 -2.55 -1.19 -1.37
C PHE A 91 -1.12 -1.68 -1.64
N VAL A 92 -0.68 -2.69 -0.89
CA VAL A 92 0.62 -3.34 -1.06
C VAL A 92 0.39 -4.84 -1.16
N VAL A 93 1.07 -5.48 -2.11
CA VAL A 93 1.06 -6.94 -2.26
C VAL A 93 2.40 -7.50 -1.80
N ASN A 94 2.34 -8.32 -0.76
CA ASN A 94 3.50 -8.90 -0.10
C ASN A 94 3.64 -10.38 -0.50
N LEU A 95 4.46 -10.67 -1.52
CA LEU A 95 4.72 -12.04 -1.99
C LEU A 95 6.03 -12.58 -1.43
N HIS A 96 5.99 -13.77 -0.82
CA HIS A 96 7.16 -14.45 -0.26
C HIS A 96 8.01 -13.58 0.69
N VAL A 97 7.36 -12.72 1.47
CA VAL A 97 8.02 -11.84 2.45
C VAL A 97 7.90 -12.41 3.86
N CYS A 98 8.89 -12.11 4.70
CA CYS A 98 8.82 -12.28 6.14
C CYS A 98 9.08 -10.90 6.77
N THR A 99 8.09 -10.36 7.46
CA THR A 99 8.17 -9.06 8.14
C THR A 99 8.21 -9.26 9.64
N ASP A 100 9.05 -8.47 10.32
CA ASP A 100 8.94 -8.33 11.78
C ASP A 100 7.61 -7.66 12.14
N GLY A 101 7.07 -7.97 13.32
CA GLY A 101 5.95 -7.23 13.88
C GLY A 101 6.31 -5.75 14.01
N HIS A 102 5.61 -4.89 13.28
CA HIS A 102 5.84 -3.45 13.30
C HIS A 102 4.51 -2.70 13.23
N LYS A 103 4.58 -1.41 13.58
CA LYS A 103 3.51 -0.44 13.33
C LYS A 103 3.91 0.37 12.11
N ASP A 104 3.00 0.52 11.17
CA ASP A 104 3.15 1.43 10.05
C ASP A 104 3.03 2.88 10.56
N GLY A 105 4.19 3.49 10.83
CA GLY A 105 4.28 4.80 11.50
C GLY A 105 3.80 5.98 10.64
N PHE A 106 3.48 5.75 9.37
CA PHE A 106 2.99 6.78 8.45
C PHE A 106 1.49 6.66 8.16
N ASP A 107 0.82 5.64 8.69
CA ASP A 107 -0.63 5.52 8.53
C ASP A 107 -1.34 6.56 9.38
N LYS A 108 -2.41 7.12 8.82
CA LYS A 108 -3.18 8.18 9.47
C LYS A 108 -3.95 7.68 10.68
N ASP A 109 -4.46 6.46 10.60
CA ASP A 109 -5.35 5.88 11.60
C ASP A 109 -5.24 4.35 11.62
N LEU A 110 -5.74 3.70 10.56
CA LEU A 110 -5.80 2.24 10.42
C LEU A 110 -5.27 1.80 9.06
N CYS A 111 -4.68 0.60 9.04
CA CYS A 111 -4.49 -0.19 7.83
C CYS A 111 -5.21 -1.53 7.99
N THR A 112 -5.57 -2.16 6.88
CA THR A 112 -6.14 -3.51 6.90
C THR A 112 -5.21 -4.48 6.19
N VAL A 113 -5.07 -5.67 6.76
CA VAL A 113 -4.39 -6.81 6.15
C VAL A 113 -5.43 -7.87 5.84
N ILE A 114 -5.40 -8.40 4.61
CA ILE A 114 -6.27 -9.46 4.11
C ILE A 114 -5.44 -10.74 3.97
#